data_AF-A0A350W657-F1
#
_entry.id   AF-A0A350W657-F1
#
_cell.length_a   1.000
_cell.length_b   1.000
_cell.length_c   1.000
_cell.angle_alpha   90.00
_cell.angle_beta   90.00
_cell.angle_gamma   90.00
#
_symmetry.space_group_name_H-M   'P 1'
#
loop_
_entity.id
_entity.type
_entity.pdbx_description
1 polymer ?
#
loop_
_entity_poly.entity_id
_entity_poly.type
_entity_poly.pdbx_seq_one_letter_code
_entity_poly.pdbx_strand_id
1 'polypeptide(L)' 'MIKLNRKGQTLVEYVLIIVLITVVAIGAVKIFGGYLQDAITKVGCNISGKEYVEGEKVGGAYCAGDENKLFE' A
#
# COMPACT_ATOMS: atom_id res chain seq x y z
N MET A 1 -26.81 -14.64 22.74
CA MET A 1 -27.35 -14.69 21.36
C MET A 1 -27.45 -13.28 20.83
N ILE A 2 -26.72 -12.95 19.76
CA ILE A 2 -26.86 -11.66 19.07
C ILE A 2 -28.15 -11.74 18.24
N LYS A 3 -29.17 -10.95 18.61
CA LYS A 3 -30.45 -10.89 17.90
C LYS A 3 -30.26 -10.00 16.66
N LEU A 4 -29.98 -10.61 15.50
CA LEU A 4 -29.85 -9.87 14.24
C LEU A 4 -31.24 -9.40 13.78
N ASN A 5 -31.46 -8.08 13.77
CA ASN A 5 -32.66 -7.46 13.22
C ASN A 5 -32.58 -7.50 11.69
N ARG A 6 -33.38 -8.37 11.05
CA ARG A 6 -33.41 -8.57 9.59
C ARG A 6 -34.40 -7.65 8.88
N LYS A 7 -34.48 -6.38 9.28
CA LYS A 7 -35.16 -5.37 8.46
C LYS A 7 -34.18 -4.98 7.35
N GLY A 8 -34.57 -5.15 6.08
CA GLY A 8 -33.69 -4.95 4.94
C GLY A 8 -33.03 -3.57 4.95
N GLN A 9 -31.70 -3.55 4.83
CA GLN A 9 -30.91 -2.34 4.68
C GLN A 9 -31.31 -1.59 3.40
N THR A 10 -31.47 -0.28 3.49
CA THR A 10 -31.79 0.57 2.34
C THR A 10 -30.58 0.77 1.42
N LEU A 11 -30.81 1.13 0.15
CA LEU A 11 -29.76 1.34 -0.86
C LEU A 11 -28.65 2.28 -0.36
N VAL A 12 -29.02 3.31 0.40
CA VAL A 12 -28.09 4.29 0.96
C VAL A 12 -27.07 3.64 1.89
N GLU A 13 -27.49 2.68 2.71
CA GLU A 13 -26.60 2.03 3.68
C GLU A 13 -25.60 1.09 3.00
N TYR A 14 -25.98 0.43 1.89
CA TYR A 14 -25.05 -0.35 1.07
C TYR A 14 -23.95 0.53 0.48
N VAL A 15 -24.31 1.69 -0.07
CA VAL A 15 -23.33 2.63 -0.64
C VAL A 15 -22.36 3.11 0.44
N LEU A 16 -22.86 3.44 1.63
CA LEU A 16 -22.00 3.85 2.75
C LEU A 16 -21.03 2.74 3.17
N ILE A 17 -21.48 1.49 3.27
CA ILE A 17 -20.61 0.36 3.60
C ILE A 17 -19.54 0.15 2.52
N ILE A 18 -19.91 0.22 1.25
CA ILE A 18 -18.97 0.05 0.13
C ILE A 18 -17.89 1.13 0.19
N VAL A 19 -18.25 2.39 0.39
CA VAL A 19 -17.28 3.50 0.55
C VAL A 19 -16.35 3.27 1.73
N LEU A 20 -16.87 2.77 2.84
CA LEU A 20 -16.05 2.47 4.02
C LEU A 20 -15.02 1.36 3.73
N ILE A 21 -15.46 0.27 3.11
CA ILE A 21 -14.60 -0.86 2.76
C ILE A 21 -13.56 -0.45 1.72
N THR A 22 -13.92 0.36 0.72
CA THR A 22 -12.96 0.80 -0.31
C THR A 22 -11.85 1.66 0.28
N VAL A 23 -12.16 2.59 1.19
CA VAL A 23 -11.13 3.39 1.88
C VAL A 23 -10.18 2.51 2.69
N VAL A 24 -10.72 1.54 3.43
CA VAL A 24 -9.91 0.58 4.20
C VAL A 24 -9.04 -0.27 3.28
N ALA A 25 -9.61 -0.77 2.18
CA ALA A 25 -8.89 -1.58 1.20
C ALA A 25 -7.73 -0.80 0.55
N ILE A 26 -7.96 0.46 0.16
CA ILE A 26 -6.90 1.34 -0.39
C ILE A 26 -5.80 1.54 0.64
N GLY A 27 -6.14 1.77 1.91
CA GLY A 27 -5.16 1.88 3.00
C GLY A 27 -4.28 0.63 3.11
N ALA A 28 -4.90 -0.55 3.12
CA ALA A 28 -4.18 -1.83 3.18
C ALA A 28 -3.27 -2.04 1.95
N VAL A 29 -3.78 -1.77 0.75
CA VAL A 29 -3.01 -1.90 -0.50
C VAL A 29 -1.83 -0.94 -0.54
N LYS A 30 -1.95 0.29 -0.01
CA LYS A 30 -0.81 1.23 0.05
C LYS A 30 0.31 0.72 0.94
N ILE A 31 -0.03 0.21 2.13
CA ILE A 31 0.95 -0.34 3.07
C ILE A 31 1.63 -1.56 2.45
N PHE A 32 0.84 -2.50 1.94
CA PHE A 32 1.36 -3.70 1.28
C PHE A 32 2.20 -3.36 0.05
N GLY A 33 1.74 -2.40 -0.75
CA GLY A 33 2.42 -1.90 -1.94
C GLY A 33 3.79 -1.31 -1.60
N GLY A 34 3.93 -0.59 -0.49
CA GLY A 34 5.21 -0.09 -0.03
C GLY A 34 6.20 -1.21 0.35
N TYR A 35 5.75 -2.26 1.06
CA TYR A 35 6.63 -3.41 1.34
C TYR A 35 7.07 -4.14 0.06
N LEU A 36 6.15 -4.30 -0.89
CA LEU A 36 6.45 -4.89 -2.19
C LEU A 36 7.44 -4.02 -2.98
N GLN A 37 7.24 -2.70 -2.95
CA GLN A 37 8.14 -1.74 -3.58
C GLN A 37 9.54 -1.84 -3.00
N ASP A 38 9.69 -1.87 -1.67
CA ASP A 38 10.99 -2.01 -1.02
C ASP A 38 11.69 -3.32 -1.39
N ALA A 39 10.93 -4.43 -1.46
CA ALA A 39 11.47 -5.72 -1.87
C ALA A 39 11.96 -5.71 -3.33
N ILE A 40 11.18 -5.12 -4.24
CA ILE A 40 11.57 -4.96 -5.64
C ILE A 40 12.79 -4.05 -5.76
N THR A 41 12.83 -2.94 -5.01
CA THR A 41 13.98 -2.03 -4.96
C THR A 41 15.22 -2.78 -4.48
N LYS A 42 15.12 -3.59 -3.42
CA LYS A 42 16.25 -4.41 -2.93
C LYS A 42 16.81 -5.33 -4.00
N VAL A 43 15.94 -6.03 -4.71
CA VAL A 43 16.33 -6.91 -5.82
C VAL A 43 16.93 -6.09 -6.98
N GLY A 44 16.32 -4.96 -7.33
CA GLY A 44 16.77 -4.06 -8.38
C GLY A 44 18.16 -3.47 -8.10
N CYS A 45 18.40 -2.99 -6.88
CA CYS A 45 19.72 -2.48 -6.48
C CYS A 45 20.77 -3.60 -6.54
N ASN A 46 20.46 -4.79 -6.03
CA ASN A 46 21.38 -5.93 -6.04
C ASN A 46 21.76 -6.35 -7.47
N ILE A 47 20.79 -6.43 -8.37
CA ILE A 47 21.01 -6.74 -9.80
C ILE A 47 21.85 -5.64 -10.47
N SER A 48 21.61 -4.38 -10.10
CA SER A 48 22.34 -3.22 -10.65
C SER A 48 23.73 -3.03 -10.04
N GLY A 49 24.13 -3.88 -9.07
CA GLY A 49 25.38 -3.73 -8.32
C GLY A 49 25.42 -2.49 -7.43
N LYS A 50 24.27 -1.90 -7.11
CA LYS A 50 24.13 -0.72 -6.24
C LYS A 50 23.82 -1.15 -4.82
N GLU A 51 24.24 -0.32 -3.86
CA GLU A 51 23.91 -0.54 -2.46
C GLU A 51 22.44 -0.21 -2.20
N TYR A 52 21.73 -1.11 -1.53
CA TYR A 52 20.34 -0.91 -1.12
C TYR A 52 20.31 -0.14 0.20
N VAL A 53 19.51 0.92 0.26
CA VAL A 53 19.30 1.73 1.45
C VAL A 53 17.83 1.68 1.86
N GLU A 54 17.57 1.30 3.11
CA GLU A 54 16.22 1.32 3.67
C GLU A 54 15.77 2.76 3.94
N GLY A 55 14.61 3.13 3.40
CA GLY A 55 14.02 4.45 3.63
C GLY A 55 13.42 4.58 5.03
N GLU A 56 13.19 5.82 5.46
CA GLU A 56 12.61 6.14 6.78
C GLU A 56 11.17 5.62 6.96
N LYS A 57 10.49 5.30 5.86
CA LYS A 57 9.11 4.79 5.80
C LYS A 57 9.00 3.63 4.82
N VAL A 58 8.01 2.77 5.05
CA VAL A 58 7.65 1.66 4.15
C VAL A 58 7.37 2.19 2.73
N GLY A 59 8.01 1.61 1.73
CA GLY A 59 7.98 2.05 0.32
C GLY A 59 8.98 3.16 -0.02
N GLY A 60 9.85 3.52 0.93
CA GLY A 60 10.85 4.58 0.77
C GLY A 60 12.26 4.08 0.46
N ALA A 61 12.47 2.77 0.30
CA ALA A 61 13.80 2.26 0.01
C ALA A 61 14.30 2.70 -1.36
N TYR A 62 15.60 2.88 -1.48
CA TYR A 62 16.26 3.37 -2.68
C TYR A 62 17.65 2.74 -2.86
N CYS A 63 18.24 2.92 -4.05
CA CYS A 63 19.62 2.52 -4.29
C CYS A 63 20.57 3.70 -4.06
N ALA A 64 21.65 3.51 -3.32
CA ALA A 64 22.69 4.52 -3.15
C ALA A 64 23.23 4.95 -4.53
N GLY A 65 23.28 6.27 -4.76
CA GLY A 65 23.66 6.86 -6.04
C GLY A 65 22.51 7.12 -7.03
N ASP A 66 21.27 6.73 -6.72
CA ASP A 66 20.06 7.18 -7.45
C ASP A 66 19.37 8.37 -6.78
N GLU A 67 20.01 8.99 -5.77
CA GLU A 67 19.50 10.10 -4.95
C GLU A 67 19.06 11.35 -5.76
N ASN A 68 19.37 11.38 -7.06
CA ASN A 68 19.03 12.47 -7.97
C ASN A 68 18.48 12.03 -9.35
N LYS A 69 18.12 10.76 -9.55
CA LYS A 69 17.41 10.34 -10.77
C LYS A 69 15.90 10.52 -10.60
N LEU A 70 15.50 11.77 -10.37
CA LEU A 70 14.12 12.18 -10.55
C LEU A 70 13.90 12.26 -12.07
N PHE A 71 13.41 11.15 -12.65
CA PHE A 71 12.78 11.05 -13.98
C PHE A 71 13.01 12.25 -14.93
N GLU A 72 14.05 12.17 -15.77
CA GLU A 72 14.01 12.86 -17.08
C GLU A 72 13.06 12.09 -18.02
#